data_AF-A0A968VU10-F1
#
_entry.id   AF-A0A968VU10-F1
#
_cell.length_a   1.000
_cell.length_b   1.000
_cell.length_c   1.000
_cell.angle_alpha   90.00
_cell.angle_beta   90.00
_cell.angle_gamma   90.00
#
_symmetry.space_group_name_H-M   'P 1'
#
loop_
_entity.id
_entity.type
_entity.pdbx_description
1 polymer ?
#
loop_
_entity_poly.entity_id
_entity_poly.type
_entity_poly.pdbx_seq_one_letter_code
_entity_poly.pdbx_strand_id
1 'polypeptide(L)'
;MRARLSRILMSMLISVVLTGILSLSARAEGQYQQPDVFLRYTYKLEQNQISDRGVFSQRVPRFADLERDRFRFNNYEQFLDYLLAQAPSLKKHFVLLHHSQSMQLASPEHPRVVLFDGGMVFTFAEHPDNRDKRVEILEVDPSTYQVEMREIVFRGNDVAFNAKPKACASCHGQPAKPLWDPYDFWPNAYGSSVGAVSTRQEGEAFKQLRAAASSSAILSRLHLMPAVTRGAEENTAFTQYIHQINLGRFFKTELPGKNLTAVRYPLLAALNGCFSTFPREPFATQKEQLLSYFPAGLTRKHRAPGPDLQ
;
A
#
# COMPACT_ATOMS: atom_id res chain seq x y z
N MET A 1 -28.68 -28.42 21.39
CA MET A 1 -29.14 -28.31 19.98
C MET A 1 -28.67 -27.01 19.30
N ARG A 2 -28.88 -25.83 19.89
CA ARG A 2 -28.45 -24.51 19.32
C ARG A 2 -26.96 -24.41 18.94
N ALA A 3 -26.04 -24.95 19.76
CA ALA A 3 -24.60 -24.90 19.47
C ALA A 3 -24.16 -25.77 18.26
N ARG A 4 -24.88 -26.86 17.96
CA ARG A 4 -24.63 -27.68 16.76
C ARG A 4 -25.12 -26.98 15.50
N LEU A 5 -26.30 -26.34 15.57
CA LEU A 5 -26.89 -25.61 14.45
C LEU A 5 -26.02 -24.41 14.04
N SER A 6 -25.50 -23.67 15.03
CA SER A 6 -24.58 -22.54 14.80
C SER A 6 -23.28 -22.96 14.09
N ARG A 7 -22.69 -24.11 14.45
CA ARG A 7 -21.48 -24.61 13.80
C ARG A 7 -21.72 -25.04 12.34
N ILE A 8 -22.87 -25.65 12.06
CA ILE A 8 -23.24 -26.08 10.70
C ILE A 8 -23.50 -24.85 9.81
N LEU A 9 -24.24 -23.87 10.32
CA LEU A 9 -24.49 -22.59 9.62
C LEU A 9 -23.19 -21.84 9.32
N MET A 10 -22.26 -21.78 10.27
CA MET A 10 -20.98 -21.09 10.05
C MET A 10 -20.10 -21.84 9.04
N SER A 11 -20.08 -23.17 9.06
CA SER A 11 -19.38 -23.98 8.06
C SER A 11 -19.98 -23.84 6.66
N MET A 12 -21.31 -23.77 6.54
CA MET A 12 -21.98 -23.56 5.25
C MET A 12 -21.74 -22.15 4.71
N LEU A 13 -21.80 -21.13 5.56
CA LEU A 13 -21.53 -19.75 5.18
C LEU A 13 -20.09 -19.59 4.65
N ILE A 14 -19.12 -20.18 5.36
CA ILE A 14 -17.72 -20.22 4.92
C ILE A 14 -17.61 -20.92 3.55
N SER A 15 -18.27 -22.06 3.37
CA SER A 15 -18.21 -22.79 2.10
C SER A 15 -18.87 -22.03 0.94
N VAL A 16 -19.99 -21.34 1.16
CA VAL A 16 -20.67 -20.54 0.12
C VAL A 16 -19.85 -19.32 -0.27
N VAL A 17 -19.32 -18.59 0.72
CA VAL A 17 -18.44 -17.43 0.47
C VAL A 17 -17.18 -17.86 -0.29
N LEU A 18 -16.56 -18.97 0.11
CA LEU A 18 -15.40 -19.52 -0.59
C LEU A 18 -15.73 -19.92 -2.03
N THR A 19 -16.83 -20.66 -2.25
CA THR A 19 -17.21 -21.12 -3.60
C THR A 19 -17.56 -19.94 -4.52
N GLY A 20 -18.21 -18.90 -3.98
CA GLY A 20 -18.51 -17.66 -4.71
C GLY A 20 -17.25 -16.89 -5.11
N ILE A 21 -16.29 -16.74 -4.20
CA ILE A 21 -14.99 -16.09 -4.48
C ILE A 21 -14.23 -16.86 -5.57
N LEU A 22 -14.16 -18.20 -5.47
CA LEU A 22 -13.41 -19.05 -6.41
C LEU A 22 -13.97 -18.98 -7.85
N SER A 23 -15.30 -18.91 -7.98
CA SER A 23 -15.98 -18.85 -9.29
C SER A 23 -15.73 -17.54 -10.04
N LEU A 24 -15.47 -16.44 -9.32
CA LEU A 24 -15.17 -15.13 -9.89
C LEU A 24 -13.71 -15.04 -10.38
N SER A 25 -12.77 -15.66 -9.67
CA SER A 25 -11.34 -15.64 -10.01
C SER A 25 -10.98 -16.43 -11.29
N ALA A 26 -11.63 -17.57 -11.55
CA ALA A 26 -11.31 -18.42 -12.71
C ALA A 26 -11.69 -17.81 -14.07
N ARG A 27 -12.53 -16.77 -14.11
CA ARG A 27 -12.91 -16.06 -15.36
C ARG A 27 -11.96 -14.92 -15.73
N ALA A 28 -11.08 -14.50 -14.83
CA ALA A 28 -10.21 -13.32 -15.04
C ALA A 28 -8.85 -13.66 -15.69
N GLU A 29 -8.44 -14.94 -15.73
CA GLU A 29 -7.07 -15.37 -16.08
C GLU A 29 -6.71 -15.28 -17.58
N GLY A 30 -7.65 -14.94 -18.47
CA GLY A 30 -7.43 -15.02 -19.93
C GLY A 30 -6.96 -13.74 -20.64
N GLN A 31 -7.06 -12.56 -20.02
CA GLN A 31 -6.92 -11.30 -20.78
C GLN A 31 -6.10 -10.19 -20.13
N TYR A 32 -5.70 -10.32 -18.87
CA TYR A 32 -4.86 -9.33 -18.22
C TYR A 32 -3.64 -10.04 -17.62
N GLN A 33 -2.49 -9.95 -18.29
CA GLN A 33 -1.22 -10.04 -17.58
C GLN A 33 -1.18 -8.83 -16.66
N GLN A 34 -1.79 -8.97 -15.48
CA GLN A 34 -1.63 -8.01 -14.39
C GLN A 34 -0.11 -7.92 -14.17
N PRO A 35 0.51 -6.75 -14.37
CA PRO A 35 1.93 -6.59 -14.18
C PRO A 35 2.32 -7.08 -12.78
N ASP A 36 3.46 -7.76 -12.65
CA ASP A 36 4.04 -8.20 -11.37
C ASP A 36 4.10 -7.10 -10.30
N VAL A 37 3.99 -5.84 -10.73
CA VAL A 37 3.94 -4.64 -9.88
C VAL A 37 2.76 -4.66 -8.91
N PHE A 38 1.56 -5.09 -9.33
CA PHE A 38 0.39 -5.14 -8.43
C PHE A 38 0.59 -6.12 -7.27
N LEU A 39 1.18 -7.27 -7.56
CA LEU A 39 1.45 -8.34 -6.60
C LEU A 39 2.59 -8.03 -5.64
N ARG A 40 3.36 -6.97 -5.89
CA ARG A 40 4.54 -6.62 -5.08
C ARG A 40 4.17 -6.26 -3.64
N TYR A 41 3.00 -5.65 -3.43
CA TYR A 41 2.62 -5.14 -2.11
C TYR A 41 1.73 -6.09 -1.33
N THR A 42 1.33 -7.21 -1.93
CA THR A 42 0.53 -8.23 -1.25
C THR A 42 1.41 -9.14 -0.42
N TYR A 43 0.84 -9.68 0.67
CA TYR A 43 1.49 -10.75 1.42
C TYR A 43 1.58 -12.01 0.57
N LYS A 44 2.76 -12.63 0.53
CA LYS A 44 2.94 -13.94 -0.10
C LYS A 44 3.09 -15.00 0.97
N LEU A 45 2.39 -16.12 0.75
CA LEU A 45 2.44 -17.29 1.60
C LEU A 45 3.08 -18.43 0.81
N GLU A 46 4.14 -19.01 1.35
CA GLU A 46 4.76 -20.22 0.85
C GLU A 46 4.79 -21.23 1.99
N GLN A 47 4.26 -22.44 1.76
CA GLN A 47 4.24 -23.52 2.76
C GLN A 47 3.63 -23.08 4.12
N ASN A 48 2.54 -22.31 4.09
CA ASN A 48 1.87 -21.74 5.27
C ASN A 48 2.72 -20.76 6.10
N GLN A 49 3.82 -20.24 5.56
CA GLN A 49 4.63 -19.19 6.16
C GLN A 49 4.62 -17.93 5.27
N ILE A 50 4.77 -16.76 5.90
CA ILE A 50 4.89 -15.49 5.16
C ILE A 50 6.28 -15.44 4.54
N SER A 51 6.36 -15.62 3.21
CA SER A 51 7.61 -15.47 2.45
C SER A 51 7.88 -14.01 2.08
N ASP A 52 6.81 -13.22 1.90
CA ASP A 52 6.89 -11.80 1.55
C ASP A 52 5.87 -10.99 2.37
N ARG A 53 6.34 -9.88 2.95
CA ARG A 53 5.52 -8.94 3.74
C ARG A 53 4.88 -7.84 2.90
N GLY A 54 4.99 -7.91 1.58
CA GLY A 54 4.32 -7.02 0.65
C GLY A 54 4.76 -5.57 0.84
N VAL A 55 3.83 -4.71 1.29
CA VAL A 55 4.07 -3.29 1.68
C VAL A 55 5.33 -3.09 2.52
N PHE A 56 5.69 -4.06 3.38
CA PHE A 56 6.83 -3.95 4.29
C PHE A 56 8.04 -4.79 3.85
N SER A 57 8.11 -5.20 2.58
CA SER A 57 9.21 -6.00 2.04
C SER A 57 10.52 -5.21 1.94
N GLN A 58 10.43 -3.92 1.64
CA GLN A 58 11.59 -3.04 1.50
C GLN A 58 11.88 -2.31 2.81
N ARG A 59 13.18 -2.12 3.09
CA ARG A 59 13.62 -1.27 4.18
C ARG A 59 13.71 0.17 3.70
N VAL A 60 12.86 1.03 4.23
CA VAL A 60 12.89 2.47 4.00
C VAL A 60 13.14 3.18 5.34
N PRO A 61 14.01 4.21 5.41
CA PRO A 61 14.25 4.94 6.66
C PRO A 61 12.96 5.47 7.26
N ARG A 62 12.74 5.18 8.55
CA ARG A 62 11.57 5.65 9.31
C ARG A 62 11.83 7.06 9.82
N PHE A 63 10.80 7.76 10.32
CA PHE A 63 10.98 9.14 10.79
C PHE A 63 12.08 9.29 11.86
N ALA A 64 12.14 8.34 12.81
CA ALA A 64 13.18 8.32 13.84
C ALA A 64 14.59 8.09 13.26
N ASP A 65 14.72 7.34 12.16
CA ASP A 65 16.00 7.18 11.46
C ASP A 65 16.42 8.49 10.82
N LEU A 66 15.50 9.15 10.12
CA LEU A 66 15.74 10.44 9.47
C LEU A 66 16.13 11.52 10.48
N GLU A 67 15.48 11.55 11.64
CA GLU A 67 15.80 12.51 12.71
C GLU A 67 17.18 12.23 13.33
N ARG A 68 17.53 10.97 13.59
CA ARG A 68 18.87 10.60 14.06
C ARG A 68 19.94 11.00 13.05
N ASP A 69 19.66 10.81 11.77
CA ASP A 69 20.61 11.05 10.67
C ASP A 69 20.53 12.48 10.12
N ARG A 70 19.84 13.41 10.81
CA ARG A 70 19.60 14.80 10.37
C ARG A 70 20.84 15.61 10.03
N PHE A 71 22.01 15.22 10.52
CA PHE A 71 23.28 15.88 10.24
C PHE A 71 23.82 15.56 8.83
N ARG A 72 23.23 14.59 8.13
CA ARG A 72 23.63 14.17 6.77
C ARG A 72 23.03 15.03 5.67
N PHE A 73 22.09 15.92 5.99
CA PHE A 73 21.43 16.80 5.05
C PHE A 73 21.07 18.11 5.75
N ASN A 74 21.28 19.25 5.09
CA ASN A 74 20.90 20.55 5.63
C ASN A 74 19.84 21.28 4.79
N ASN A 75 19.45 20.69 3.66
CA ASN A 75 18.46 21.23 2.75
C ASN A 75 17.60 20.13 2.11
N TYR A 76 16.59 20.57 1.37
CA TYR A 76 15.54 19.73 0.78
C TYR A 76 16.09 18.75 -0.26
N GLU A 77 17.01 19.20 -1.10
CA GLU A 77 17.63 18.43 -2.17
C GLU A 77 18.58 17.36 -1.61
N GLN A 78 19.42 17.72 -0.64
CA GLN A 78 20.31 16.78 0.06
C GLN A 78 19.51 15.73 0.83
N PHE A 79 18.37 16.09 1.42
CA PHE A 79 17.49 15.13 2.06
C PHE A 79 16.96 14.10 1.06
N LEU A 80 16.51 14.55 -0.12
CA LEU A 80 16.04 13.64 -1.17
C LEU A 80 17.19 12.73 -1.65
N ASP A 81 18.40 13.27 -1.83
CA ASP A 81 19.58 12.47 -2.19
C ASP A 81 19.89 11.40 -1.13
N TYR A 82 19.86 11.79 0.15
CA TYR A 82 20.03 10.87 1.27
C TYR A 82 18.97 9.76 1.26
N LEU A 83 17.70 10.15 1.14
CA LEU A 83 16.57 9.22 1.12
C LEU A 83 16.68 8.20 -0.02
N LEU A 84 16.95 8.66 -1.24
CA LEU A 84 17.07 7.80 -2.43
C LEU A 84 18.34 6.93 -2.42
N ALA A 85 19.39 7.34 -1.70
CA ALA A 85 20.55 6.50 -1.46
C ALA A 85 20.24 5.36 -0.48
N GLN A 86 19.44 5.63 0.57
CA GLN A 86 19.04 4.61 1.55
C GLN A 86 17.93 3.68 1.04
N ALA A 87 17.04 4.18 0.17
CA ALA A 87 15.92 3.43 -0.39
C ALA A 87 15.82 3.63 -1.91
N PRO A 88 16.69 2.98 -2.71
CA PRO A 88 16.71 3.17 -4.17
C PRO A 88 15.42 2.78 -4.90
N SER A 89 14.58 1.94 -4.31
CA SER A 89 13.28 1.55 -4.89
C SER A 89 12.33 2.74 -5.07
N LEU A 90 12.44 3.76 -4.21
CA LEU A 90 11.67 5.00 -4.29
C LEU A 90 11.91 5.78 -5.60
N LYS A 91 13.03 5.54 -6.31
CA LYS A 91 13.26 6.15 -7.63
C LYS A 91 12.28 5.67 -8.70
N LYS A 92 11.64 4.51 -8.46
CA LYS A 92 10.68 3.88 -9.37
C LYS A 92 9.26 3.90 -8.81
N HIS A 93 9.11 3.80 -7.49
CA HIS A 93 7.80 3.76 -6.83
C HIS A 93 7.34 5.17 -6.46
N PHE A 94 6.73 5.85 -7.43
CA PHE A 94 6.18 7.17 -7.20
C PHE A 94 4.97 7.45 -8.09
N VAL A 95 4.07 8.31 -7.60
CA VAL A 95 3.00 8.89 -8.40
C VAL A 95 3.18 10.40 -8.53
N LEU A 96 2.68 10.96 -9.62
CA LEU A 96 2.74 12.39 -9.92
C LEU A 96 1.33 12.98 -9.91
N LEU A 97 1.11 13.97 -9.05
CA LEU A 97 -0.16 14.68 -8.94
C LEU A 97 0.00 16.06 -9.57
N HIS A 98 -0.67 16.31 -10.70
CA HIS A 98 -0.66 17.60 -11.38
C HIS A 98 -1.56 18.64 -10.71
N HIS A 99 -2.50 18.24 -9.85
CA HIS A 99 -3.19 19.17 -8.96
C HIS A 99 -3.26 18.59 -7.54
N SER A 100 -3.20 19.45 -6.52
CA SER A 100 -3.27 19.01 -5.13
C SER A 100 -4.23 19.90 -4.34
N GLN A 101 -5.02 19.25 -3.47
CA GLN A 101 -5.83 19.92 -2.45
C GLN A 101 -5.13 19.94 -1.07
N SER A 102 -3.83 19.63 -1.04
CA SER A 102 -3.02 19.67 0.18
C SER A 102 -2.41 21.04 0.43
N MET A 103 -1.61 21.18 1.49
CA MET A 103 -0.81 22.39 1.71
C MET A 103 0.33 22.54 0.70
N GLN A 104 0.78 21.44 0.09
CA GLN A 104 1.75 21.44 -0.98
C GLN A 104 1.01 21.67 -2.31
N LEU A 105 1.15 22.87 -2.86
CA LEU A 105 0.58 23.23 -4.16
C LEU A 105 1.20 22.40 -5.28
N ALA A 106 0.41 22.15 -6.31
CA ALA A 106 0.82 21.43 -7.51
C ALA A 106 0.11 21.99 -8.74
N SER A 107 0.84 22.00 -9.86
CA SER A 107 0.33 22.29 -11.21
C SER A 107 0.82 21.20 -12.16
N PRO A 108 0.32 21.14 -13.41
CA PRO A 108 0.85 20.23 -14.43
C PRO A 108 2.36 20.38 -14.65
N GLU A 109 2.88 21.60 -14.62
CA GLU A 109 4.31 21.90 -14.82
C GLU A 109 5.14 21.65 -13.56
N HIS A 110 4.51 21.75 -12.38
CA HIS A 110 5.12 21.56 -11.07
C HIS A 110 4.32 20.57 -10.23
N PRO A 111 4.32 19.27 -10.60
CA PRO A 111 3.50 18.29 -9.91
C PRO A 111 4.02 18.03 -8.50
N ARG A 112 3.12 17.55 -7.66
CA ARG A 112 3.46 16.92 -6.40
C ARG A 112 3.93 15.50 -6.66
N VAL A 113 5.03 15.11 -6.04
CA VAL A 113 5.66 13.80 -6.21
C VAL A 113 5.47 13.02 -4.92
N VAL A 114 4.78 11.89 -5.02
CA VAL A 114 4.50 11.00 -3.89
C VAL A 114 5.33 9.74 -4.07
N LEU A 115 6.43 9.61 -3.32
CA LEU A 115 7.26 8.40 -3.27
C LEU A 115 6.67 7.42 -2.26
N PHE A 116 6.66 6.13 -2.54
CA PHE A 116 6.09 5.13 -1.62
C PHE A 116 6.84 3.80 -1.64
N ASP A 117 7.16 3.26 -0.47
CA ASP A 117 7.65 1.88 -0.30
C ASP A 117 7.82 1.56 1.19
N GLY A 118 7.93 0.28 1.55
CA GLY A 118 8.38 -0.14 2.89
C GLY A 118 7.53 0.35 4.07
N GLY A 119 6.23 0.59 3.87
CA GLY A 119 5.34 1.20 4.86
C GLY A 119 5.51 2.71 5.01
N MET A 120 6.26 3.37 4.12
CA MET A 120 6.47 4.82 4.09
C MET A 120 5.85 5.44 2.83
N VAL A 121 5.39 6.67 2.95
CA VAL A 121 5.05 7.56 1.83
C VAL A 121 5.69 8.92 2.11
N PHE A 122 6.44 9.44 1.14
CA PHE A 122 7.07 10.76 1.22
C PHE A 122 6.52 11.63 0.11
N THR A 123 6.08 12.83 0.46
CA THR A 123 5.51 13.73 -0.52
C THR A 123 6.26 15.05 -0.62
N PHE A 124 6.64 15.36 -1.86
CA PHE A 124 7.47 16.47 -2.26
C PHE A 124 6.69 17.36 -3.23
N ALA A 125 6.94 18.66 -3.22
CA ALA A 125 6.40 19.58 -4.22
C ALA A 125 7.39 20.70 -4.53
N GLU A 126 7.38 21.14 -5.79
CA GLU A 126 8.26 22.18 -6.31
C GLU A 126 7.53 23.42 -6.84
N HIS A 127 6.21 23.49 -6.67
CA HIS A 127 5.44 24.64 -7.11
C HIS A 127 6.02 25.96 -6.56
N PRO A 128 6.24 26.99 -7.40
CA PRO A 128 6.92 28.22 -7.01
C PRO A 128 6.21 28.98 -5.90
N ASP A 129 4.88 28.87 -5.82
CA ASP A 129 4.07 29.51 -4.76
C ASP A 129 4.13 28.80 -3.40
N ASN A 130 4.82 27.67 -3.28
CA ASN A 130 5.04 27.03 -1.98
C ASN A 130 6.06 27.85 -1.16
N ARG A 131 5.59 28.43 -0.05
CA ARG A 131 6.42 29.30 0.82
C ARG A 131 7.56 28.58 1.53
N ASP A 132 7.30 27.35 2.00
CA ASP A 132 8.28 26.52 2.68
C ASP A 132 8.52 25.24 1.86
N LYS A 133 9.78 24.80 1.78
CA LYS A 133 10.11 23.44 1.34
C LYS A 133 9.78 22.47 2.47
N ARG A 134 8.89 21.52 2.21
CA ARG A 134 8.42 20.55 3.21
C ARG A 134 8.31 19.17 2.61
N VAL A 135 8.50 18.17 3.45
CA VAL A 135 8.24 16.77 3.13
C VAL A 135 7.15 16.29 4.06
N GLU A 136 5.99 15.97 3.47
CA GLU A 136 4.92 15.30 4.20
C GLU A 136 5.19 13.80 4.21
N ILE A 137 5.05 13.16 5.37
CA ILE A 137 5.39 11.75 5.55
C ILE A 137 4.19 11.02 6.14
N LEU A 138 3.83 9.91 5.51
CA LEU A 138 2.95 8.90 6.10
C LEU A 138 3.83 7.70 6.46
N GLU A 139 3.83 7.33 7.74
CA GLU A 139 4.56 6.18 8.26
C GLU A 139 3.57 5.15 8.80
N VAL A 140 3.76 3.89 8.45
CA VAL A 140 2.93 2.77 8.92
C VAL A 140 3.74 1.87 9.83
N ASP A 141 3.30 1.68 11.07
CA ASP A 141 3.89 0.68 11.95
C ASP A 141 3.61 -0.74 11.43
N PRO A 142 4.65 -1.54 11.10
CA PRO A 142 4.46 -2.85 10.46
C PRO A 142 3.78 -3.87 11.39
N SER A 143 3.76 -3.62 12.69
CA SER A 143 3.25 -4.56 13.69
C SER A 143 1.79 -4.31 14.04
N THR A 144 1.40 -3.03 14.10
CA THR A 144 0.07 -2.55 14.51
C THR A 144 -0.74 -1.97 13.36
N TYR A 145 -0.10 -1.68 12.22
CA TYR A 145 -0.65 -0.93 11.10
C TYR A 145 -1.11 0.49 11.47
N GLN A 146 -0.71 1.00 12.63
CA GLN A 146 -1.00 2.39 12.97
C GLN A 146 -0.30 3.31 11.98
N VAL A 147 -1.05 4.28 11.49
CA VAL A 147 -0.57 5.29 10.56
C VAL A 147 -0.24 6.54 11.35
N GLU A 148 0.94 7.08 11.10
CA GLU A 148 1.43 8.29 11.72
C GLU A 148 1.77 9.31 10.63
N MET A 149 1.23 10.52 10.76
CA MET A 149 1.60 11.63 9.91
C MET A 149 2.80 12.34 10.53
N ARG A 150 3.83 12.61 9.73
CA ARG A 150 5.02 13.34 10.12
C ARG A 150 5.33 14.41 9.07
N GLU A 151 6.15 15.38 9.44
CA GLU A 151 6.55 16.46 8.54
C GLU A 151 8.00 16.83 8.81
N ILE A 152 8.74 17.13 7.74
CA ILE A 152 10.05 17.77 7.81
C ILE A 152 9.95 19.10 7.07
N VAL A 153 10.34 20.20 7.70
CA VAL A 153 10.31 21.54 7.09
C VAL A 153 11.73 22.09 6.99
N PHE A 154 12.08 22.58 5.80
CA PHE A 154 13.38 23.15 5.48
C PHE A 154 13.25 24.67 5.32
N ARG A 155 14.01 25.43 6.11
CA ARG A 155 14.04 26.90 6.07
C ARG A 155 15.48 27.40 6.07
N GLY A 156 16.01 27.69 4.87
CA GLY A 156 17.44 27.97 4.72
C GLY A 156 18.27 26.75 5.15
N ASN A 157 19.10 26.94 6.18
CA ASN A 157 19.93 25.87 6.77
C ASN A 157 19.29 25.17 7.98
N ASP A 158 18.07 25.57 8.37
CA ASP A 158 17.34 24.93 9.47
C ASP A 158 16.44 23.81 8.95
N VAL A 159 16.43 22.69 9.69
CA VAL A 159 15.64 21.50 9.40
C VAL A 159 14.83 21.15 10.63
N ALA A 160 13.52 21.37 10.55
CA ALA A 160 12.58 21.10 11.64
C ALA A 160 11.85 19.78 11.42
N PHE A 161 11.95 18.87 12.39
CA PHE A 161 11.22 17.61 12.43
C PHE A 161 9.96 17.78 13.27
N ASN A 162 8.81 17.47 12.67
CA ASN A 162 7.52 17.54 13.34
C ASN A 162 6.86 16.17 13.37
N ALA A 163 6.85 15.56 14.56
CA ALA A 163 6.27 14.23 14.74
C ALA A 163 4.74 14.23 14.74
N LYS A 164 4.07 15.37 14.97
CA LYS A 164 2.60 15.43 15.06
C LYS A 164 2.06 16.70 14.39
N PRO A 165 2.24 16.86 13.06
CA PRO A 165 1.79 18.03 12.34
C PRO A 165 0.26 18.15 12.38
N LYS A 166 -0.23 19.21 13.04
CA LYS A 166 -1.67 19.48 13.19
C LYS A 166 -2.39 19.61 11.84
N ALA A 167 -1.71 20.17 10.84
CA ALA A 167 -2.27 20.36 9.50
C ALA A 167 -2.46 19.04 8.72
N CYS A 168 -1.67 18.01 8.98
CA CYS A 168 -1.94 16.69 8.41
C CYS A 168 -3.12 16.04 9.14
N ALA A 169 -3.21 16.20 10.46
CA ALA A 169 -4.29 15.63 11.27
C ALA A 169 -5.70 16.17 10.90
N SER A 170 -5.81 17.39 10.37
CA SER A 170 -7.12 17.93 9.95
C SER A 170 -7.73 17.14 8.79
N CYS A 171 -6.91 16.61 7.88
CA CYS A 171 -7.38 15.80 6.76
C CYS A 171 -7.39 14.30 7.10
N HIS A 172 -6.38 13.82 7.83
CA HIS A 172 -6.20 12.39 8.11
C HIS A 172 -6.90 11.90 9.38
N GLY A 173 -7.37 12.80 10.25
CA GLY A 173 -8.07 12.47 11.50
C GLY A 173 -7.16 11.96 12.62
N GLN A 174 -7.80 11.51 13.71
CA GLN A 174 -7.17 10.89 14.88
C GLN A 174 -8.05 9.70 15.34
N PRO A 175 -7.56 8.44 15.26
CA PRO A 175 -6.27 8.02 14.71
C PRO A 175 -6.16 8.33 13.21
N ALA A 176 -4.94 8.61 12.75
CA ALA A 176 -4.72 8.94 11.34
C ALA A 176 -5.04 7.74 10.44
N LYS A 177 -5.55 8.04 9.24
CA LYS A 177 -5.80 7.06 8.18
C LYS A 177 -5.33 7.61 6.83
N PRO A 178 -4.84 6.76 5.90
CA PRO A 178 -4.68 7.14 4.51
C PRO A 178 -6.03 7.62 3.96
N LEU A 179 -6.04 8.52 2.98
CA LEU A 179 -7.28 8.94 2.30
C LEU A 179 -7.74 7.83 1.33
N TRP A 180 -9.06 7.66 1.20
CA TRP A 180 -9.71 6.37 0.81
C TRP A 180 -9.98 6.21 -0.67
N ASP A 181 -9.90 7.28 -1.46
CA ASP A 181 -10.25 7.17 -2.87
C ASP A 181 -9.16 6.38 -3.58
N PRO A 182 -9.51 5.32 -4.34
CA PRO A 182 -8.53 4.60 -5.16
C PRO A 182 -7.86 5.63 -6.06
N TYR A 183 -6.53 5.65 -6.06
CA TYR A 183 -5.73 6.68 -6.72
C TYR A 183 -5.84 6.58 -8.26
N ASP A 184 -6.28 5.42 -8.75
CA ASP A 184 -6.71 5.14 -10.13
C ASP A 184 -7.99 5.90 -10.53
N PHE A 185 -8.58 6.65 -9.61
CA PHE A 185 -9.68 7.58 -9.87
C PHE A 185 -9.34 8.99 -9.41
N TRP A 186 -8.09 9.28 -9.05
CA TRP A 186 -7.71 10.65 -8.70
C TRP A 186 -7.61 11.46 -10.00
N PRO A 187 -8.58 12.34 -10.32
CA PRO A 187 -8.59 13.07 -11.58
C PRO A 187 -7.40 14.04 -11.72
N ASN A 188 -6.61 14.17 -10.65
CA ASN A 188 -5.49 15.07 -10.51
C ASN A 188 -4.12 14.36 -10.60
N ALA A 189 -4.08 13.06 -10.87
CA ALA A 189 -2.87 12.28 -11.07
C ALA A 189 -2.59 12.06 -12.57
N TYR A 190 -1.31 12.13 -12.95
CA TYR A 190 -0.90 11.71 -14.29
C TYR A 190 -1.12 10.21 -14.46
N GLY A 191 -1.82 9.80 -15.52
CA GLY A 191 -2.18 8.40 -15.74
C GLY A 191 -3.31 7.92 -14.85
N SER A 192 -4.15 8.82 -14.36
CA SER A 192 -5.30 8.48 -13.52
C SER A 192 -6.31 7.57 -14.21
N SER A 193 -6.43 7.57 -15.55
CA SER A 193 -7.36 6.69 -16.27
C SER A 193 -6.79 5.28 -16.49
N VAL A 194 -6.51 4.55 -15.40
CA VAL A 194 -5.94 3.19 -15.44
C VAL A 194 -4.59 3.17 -16.19
N GLY A 195 -3.69 4.09 -15.81
CA GLY A 195 -2.38 4.24 -16.44
C GLY A 195 -2.40 4.88 -17.82
N ALA A 196 -3.56 5.36 -18.30
CA ALA A 196 -3.67 6.10 -19.54
C ALA A 196 -3.81 7.61 -19.27
N VAL A 197 -3.24 8.40 -20.17
CA VAL A 197 -3.55 9.82 -20.28
C VAL A 197 -5.02 9.97 -20.66
N SER A 198 -5.77 10.69 -19.85
CA SER A 198 -7.21 10.90 -19.99
C SER A 198 -7.55 11.95 -21.05
N THR A 199 -6.66 12.93 -21.28
CA THR A 199 -6.89 14.06 -22.19
C THR A 199 -5.63 14.43 -22.99
N ARG A 200 -5.80 15.06 -24.17
CA ARG A 200 -4.65 15.61 -24.92
C ARG A 200 -3.84 16.59 -24.08
N GLN A 201 -4.51 17.42 -23.27
CA GLN A 201 -3.86 18.40 -22.41
C GLN A 201 -2.93 17.75 -21.37
N GLU A 202 -3.41 16.70 -20.69
CA GLU A 202 -2.58 15.93 -19.75
C GLU A 202 -1.37 15.32 -20.46
N GLY A 203 -1.55 14.78 -21.66
CA GLY A 203 -0.47 14.17 -22.44
C GLY A 203 0.61 15.16 -22.85
N GLU A 204 0.22 16.35 -23.31
CA GLU A 204 1.16 17.42 -23.64
C GLU A 204 1.85 17.96 -22.38
N ALA A 205 1.12 18.14 -21.28
CA ALA A 205 1.70 18.55 -20.01
C ALA A 205 2.75 17.54 -19.50
N PHE A 206 2.46 16.23 -19.61
CA PHE A 206 3.41 15.19 -19.23
C PHE A 206 4.67 15.19 -20.12
N LYS A 207 4.53 15.44 -21.43
CA LYS A 207 5.69 15.59 -22.33
C LYS A 207 6.56 16.78 -21.93
N GLN A 208 5.95 17.92 -21.62
CA GLN A 208 6.65 19.12 -21.17
C GLN A 208 7.37 18.87 -19.83
N LEU A 209 6.67 18.25 -18.88
CA LEU A 209 7.24 17.84 -17.60
C LEU A 209 8.49 16.97 -17.79
N ARG A 210 8.43 15.97 -18.67
CA ARG A 210 9.58 15.11 -18.98
C ARG A 210 10.74 15.88 -19.61
N ALA A 211 10.45 16.80 -20.52
CA ALA A 211 11.48 17.64 -21.15
C ALA A 211 12.17 18.55 -20.12
N ALA A 212 11.43 19.02 -19.12
CA ALA A 212 11.94 19.86 -18.03
C ALA A 212 12.54 19.07 -16.85
N ALA A 213 12.40 17.74 -16.82
CA ALA A 213 12.72 16.92 -15.65
C ALA A 213 14.19 17.02 -15.21
N SER A 214 15.13 17.19 -16.14
CA SER A 214 16.56 17.37 -15.84
C SER A 214 16.86 18.66 -15.06
N SER A 215 15.96 19.64 -15.12
CA SER A 215 16.07 20.92 -14.40
C SER A 215 15.31 20.95 -13.08
N SER A 216 14.42 19.97 -12.83
CA SER A 216 13.72 19.83 -11.55
C SER A 216 14.64 19.22 -10.49
N ALA A 217 14.58 19.75 -9.27
CA ALA A 217 15.37 19.21 -8.16
C ALA A 217 14.85 17.82 -7.74
N ILE A 218 13.55 17.55 -7.84
CA ILE A 218 12.99 16.23 -7.53
C ILE A 218 13.11 15.29 -8.73
N LEU A 219 12.58 15.68 -9.90
CA LEU A 219 12.35 14.74 -11.00
C LEU A 219 13.64 14.27 -11.66
N SER A 220 14.72 15.06 -11.63
CA SER A 220 16.03 14.67 -12.13
C SER A 220 16.63 13.46 -11.40
N ARG A 221 16.12 13.13 -10.21
CA ARG A 221 16.58 12.01 -9.38
C ARG A 221 15.71 10.74 -9.51
N LEU A 222 14.61 10.83 -10.25
CA LEU A 222 13.64 9.74 -10.41
C LEU A 222 13.75 9.10 -11.79
N HIS A 223 13.30 7.85 -11.88
CA HIS A 223 13.21 7.14 -13.15
C HIS A 223 11.84 7.39 -13.78
N LEU A 224 11.69 8.54 -14.43
CA LEU A 224 10.45 8.87 -15.14
C LEU A 224 10.16 7.87 -16.25
N MET A 225 8.91 7.40 -16.29
CA MET A 225 8.42 6.57 -17.39
C MET A 225 8.53 7.31 -18.73
N PRO A 226 8.87 6.61 -19.83
CA PRO A 226 9.01 7.23 -21.15
C PRO A 226 7.68 7.75 -21.69
N ALA A 227 6.56 7.15 -21.29
CA ALA A 227 5.23 7.62 -21.59
C ALA A 227 4.26 7.08 -20.54
N VAL A 228 3.15 7.78 -20.32
CA VAL A 228 2.00 7.27 -19.58
C VAL A 228 1.26 6.31 -20.52
N THR A 229 1.60 5.04 -20.45
CA THR A 229 0.99 3.98 -21.26
C THR A 229 0.05 3.16 -20.40
N ARG A 230 -1.05 2.69 -20.97
CA ARG A 230 -1.93 1.71 -20.32
C ARG A 230 -1.08 0.53 -19.81
N GLY A 231 -1.15 0.22 -18.51
CA GLY A 231 -0.30 -0.78 -17.87
C GLY A 231 1.00 -0.25 -17.23
N ALA A 232 1.34 1.04 -17.40
CA ALA A 232 2.36 1.73 -16.59
C ALA A 232 1.71 2.10 -15.25
N GLU A 233 1.59 1.10 -14.39
CA GLU A 233 0.67 1.05 -13.27
C GLU A 233 1.17 1.74 -11.99
N GLU A 234 2.00 2.79 -12.01
CA GLU A 234 2.46 3.38 -10.73
C GLU A 234 1.30 3.89 -9.86
N ASN A 235 0.23 4.41 -10.48
CA ASN A 235 -0.99 4.79 -9.75
C ASN A 235 -1.72 3.56 -9.17
N THR A 236 -1.88 2.51 -9.96
CA THR A 236 -2.50 1.24 -9.53
C THR A 236 -1.66 0.54 -8.45
N ALA A 237 -0.34 0.57 -8.59
CA ALA A 237 0.63 0.09 -7.63
C ALA A 237 0.50 0.86 -6.31
N PHE A 238 0.38 2.19 -6.36
CA PHE A 238 0.17 3.01 -5.18
C PHE A 238 -1.21 2.80 -4.53
N THR A 239 -2.27 2.69 -5.33
CA THR A 239 -3.61 2.33 -4.85
C THR A 239 -3.58 1.01 -4.10
N GLN A 240 -2.94 0.00 -4.70
CA GLN A 240 -2.80 -1.30 -4.07
C GLN A 240 -1.98 -1.21 -2.79
N TYR A 241 -0.88 -0.46 -2.80
CA TYR A 241 -0.06 -0.20 -1.61
C TYR A 241 -0.88 0.41 -0.46
N ILE A 242 -1.67 1.45 -0.72
CA ILE A 242 -2.56 2.07 0.27
C ILE A 242 -3.70 1.13 0.71
N HIS A 243 -4.25 0.36 -0.23
CA HIS A 243 -5.27 -0.63 0.05
C HIS A 243 -4.77 -1.68 1.05
N GLN A 244 -3.56 -2.21 0.85
CA GLN A 244 -2.93 -3.18 1.76
C GLN A 244 -2.73 -2.62 3.17
N ILE A 245 -2.31 -1.36 3.29
CA ILE A 245 -2.19 -0.68 4.59
C ILE A 245 -3.55 -0.60 5.29
N ASN A 246 -4.59 -0.18 4.57
CA ASN A 246 -5.93 -0.05 5.12
C ASN A 246 -6.54 -1.40 5.52
N LEU A 247 -6.33 -2.43 4.71
CA LEU A 247 -6.80 -3.76 5.00
C LEU A 247 -6.11 -4.32 6.25
N GLY A 248 -4.79 -4.18 6.37
CA GLY A 248 -4.07 -4.53 7.58
C GLY A 248 -4.51 -3.75 8.83
N ARG A 249 -4.82 -2.45 8.69
CA ARG A 249 -5.47 -1.66 9.76
C ARG A 249 -6.80 -2.28 10.18
N PHE A 250 -7.70 -2.51 9.25
CA PHE A 250 -9.01 -3.12 9.51
C PHE A 250 -8.86 -4.46 10.25
N PHE A 251 -7.95 -5.32 9.79
CA PHE A 251 -7.65 -6.59 10.46
C PHE A 251 -7.16 -6.42 11.90
N LYS A 252 -6.42 -5.34 12.20
CA LYS A 252 -5.88 -5.07 13.53
C LYS A 252 -6.88 -4.39 14.46
N THR A 253 -7.74 -3.51 13.95
CA THR A 253 -8.66 -2.73 14.79
C THR A 253 -10.02 -3.42 14.96
N GLU A 254 -10.55 -4.04 13.91
CA GLU A 254 -11.94 -4.51 13.89
C GLU A 254 -12.11 -6.01 14.19
N LEU A 255 -11.04 -6.80 14.08
CA LEU A 255 -11.08 -8.25 14.32
C LEU A 255 -10.54 -8.77 15.68
N PRO A 256 -9.93 -7.99 16.60
CA PRO A 256 -9.61 -8.49 17.94
C PRO A 256 -10.84 -9.06 18.65
N GLY A 257 -10.72 -10.26 19.23
CA GLY A 257 -11.79 -10.89 20.02
C GLY A 257 -12.68 -11.92 19.31
N LYS A 258 -12.61 -12.07 17.97
CA LYS A 258 -13.50 -12.98 17.22
C LYS A 258 -12.96 -14.40 16.95
N ASN A 259 -11.88 -14.83 17.61
CA ASN A 259 -11.18 -16.10 17.31
C ASN A 259 -10.71 -16.19 15.84
N LEU A 260 -10.52 -15.04 15.18
CA LEU A 260 -10.07 -14.95 13.79
C LEU A 260 -8.55 -14.76 13.66
N THR A 261 -7.81 -14.75 14.78
CA THR A 261 -6.35 -14.59 14.77
C THR A 261 -5.66 -15.65 13.90
N ALA A 262 -6.16 -16.89 13.91
CA ALA A 262 -5.65 -17.99 13.11
C ALA A 262 -5.91 -17.82 11.60
N VAL A 263 -6.90 -17.01 11.23
CA VAL A 263 -7.36 -16.87 9.84
C VAL A 263 -7.12 -15.49 9.25
N ARG A 264 -6.61 -14.53 10.03
CA ARG A 264 -6.45 -13.14 9.59
C ARG A 264 -5.52 -13.00 8.39
N TYR A 265 -4.38 -13.69 8.38
CA TYR A 265 -3.41 -13.62 7.28
C TYR A 265 -3.86 -14.45 6.07
N PRO A 266 -4.42 -15.67 6.24
CA PRO A 266 -5.10 -16.36 5.16
C PRO A 266 -6.25 -15.56 4.54
N LEU A 267 -7.06 -14.86 5.35
CA LEU A 267 -8.17 -14.04 4.88
C LEU A 267 -7.65 -12.76 4.19
N LEU A 268 -6.60 -12.14 4.71
CA LEU A 268 -5.90 -11.05 4.04
C LEU A 268 -5.39 -11.49 2.66
N ALA A 269 -4.71 -12.62 2.58
CA ALA A 269 -4.23 -13.19 1.32
C ALA A 269 -5.39 -13.52 0.35
N ALA A 270 -6.49 -14.10 0.85
CA ALA A 270 -7.66 -14.43 0.05
C ALA A 270 -8.41 -13.19 -0.47
N LEU A 271 -8.59 -12.16 0.36
CA LEU A 271 -9.22 -10.88 -0.02
C LEU A 271 -8.34 -10.09 -0.99
N ASN A 272 -7.02 -10.28 -0.94
CA ASN A 272 -6.09 -9.69 -1.88
C ASN A 272 -6.11 -10.32 -3.28
N GLY A 273 -6.91 -11.37 -3.50
CA GLY A 273 -7.24 -11.86 -4.84
C GLY A 273 -6.07 -12.46 -5.62
N CYS A 274 -5.05 -13.04 -4.95
CA CYS A 274 -3.87 -13.57 -5.63
C CYS A 274 -3.59 -15.02 -5.24
N PHE A 275 -4.27 -15.95 -5.90
CA PHE A 275 -3.73 -17.30 -6.14
C PHE A 275 -2.74 -17.19 -7.30
N SER A 276 -1.62 -16.51 -7.11
CA SER A 276 -0.60 -16.42 -8.16
C SER A 276 -0.04 -17.81 -8.42
N THR A 277 -0.50 -18.45 -9.49
CA THR A 277 0.18 -19.54 -10.20
C THR A 277 0.99 -20.48 -9.29
N PHE A 278 0.31 -21.29 -8.47
CA PHE A 278 0.96 -22.53 -8.05
C PHE A 278 1.16 -23.38 -9.32
N PRO A 279 2.31 -24.06 -9.51
CA PRO A 279 2.39 -25.11 -10.51
C PRO A 279 1.17 -26.02 -10.27
N ARG A 280 0.47 -26.39 -11.34
CA ARG A 280 -0.63 -27.34 -11.30
C ARG A 280 -0.09 -28.68 -10.78
N GLU A 281 0.11 -28.80 -9.47
CA GLU A 281 0.17 -30.08 -8.79
C GLU A 281 -1.18 -30.75 -9.07
N PRO A 282 -1.21 -31.96 -9.65
CA PRO A 282 -2.42 -32.49 -10.28
C PRO A 282 -3.60 -32.80 -9.35
N PHE A 283 -3.55 -32.51 -8.04
CA PHE A 283 -4.54 -33.00 -7.10
C PHE A 283 -4.98 -32.05 -5.97
N ALA A 284 -4.88 -30.73 -6.11
CA ALA A 284 -5.50 -29.81 -5.15
C ALA A 284 -6.45 -28.84 -5.86
N THR A 285 -7.74 -29.01 -5.63
CA THR A 285 -8.73 -27.98 -5.96
C THR A 285 -8.37 -26.68 -5.23
N GLN A 286 -8.66 -25.50 -5.78
CA GLN A 286 -8.44 -24.22 -5.08
C GLN A 286 -9.07 -24.20 -3.68
N LYS A 287 -10.15 -24.96 -3.49
CA LYS A 287 -10.77 -25.22 -2.18
C LYS A 287 -9.84 -25.92 -1.19
N GLU A 288 -9.16 -26.99 -1.60
CA GLU A 288 -8.22 -27.74 -0.75
C GLU A 288 -6.97 -26.90 -0.43
N GLN A 289 -6.55 -26.04 -1.35
CA GLN A 289 -5.49 -25.06 -1.11
C GLN A 289 -5.94 -23.97 -0.13
N LEU A 290 -7.14 -23.42 -0.30
CA LEU A 290 -7.66 -22.42 0.64
C LEU A 290 -7.81 -23.03 2.04
N LEU A 291 -8.28 -24.26 2.13
CA LEU A 291 -8.38 -25.04 3.37
C LEU A 291 -7.01 -25.39 3.98
N SER A 292 -5.94 -25.51 3.20
CA SER A 292 -4.59 -25.82 3.72
C SER A 292 -3.96 -24.66 4.49
N TYR A 293 -4.39 -23.42 4.21
CA TYR A 293 -4.00 -22.22 4.97
C TYR A 293 -4.70 -22.11 6.32
N PHE A 294 -5.73 -22.92 6.59
CA PHE A 294 -6.36 -23.02 7.89
C PHE A 294 -5.73 -24.19 8.67
N PRO A 295 -5.15 -23.96 9.86
CA PRO A 295 -4.62 -25.07 10.65
C PRO A 295 -5.72 -26.09 10.94
N ALA A 296 -5.46 -27.37 10.66
CA ALA A 296 -6.36 -28.50 10.90
C ALA A 296 -6.88 -28.58 12.36
N GLY A 297 -6.28 -27.82 13.28
CA GLY A 297 -6.71 -27.67 14.67
C GLY A 297 -8.03 -26.91 14.89
N LEU A 298 -8.57 -26.17 13.91
CA LEU A 298 -9.87 -25.52 14.04
C LEU A 298 -11.06 -26.51 14.06
N THR A 299 -10.81 -27.80 13.81
CA THR A 299 -11.78 -28.89 13.95
C THR A 299 -11.49 -29.84 15.11
N ARG A 300 -10.44 -29.59 15.93
CA ARG A 300 -10.18 -30.43 17.11
C ARG A 300 -11.35 -30.31 18.09
N LYS A 301 -12.15 -31.37 18.14
CA LYS A 301 -13.19 -31.62 19.14
C LYS A 301 -12.60 -31.31 20.53
N HIS A 302 -13.16 -30.33 21.24
CA HIS A 302 -13.23 -30.45 22.69
C HIS A 302 -13.92 -31.79 22.98
N ARG A 303 -13.15 -32.80 23.38
CA ARG A 303 -13.70 -33.96 24.08
C ARG A 303 -14.43 -33.39 25.28
N ALA A 304 -15.74 -33.66 25.37
CA ALA A 304 -16.44 -33.44 26.62
C ALA A 304 -15.70 -34.21 27.72
N PRO A 305 -15.61 -33.67 28.95
CA PRO A 305 -15.19 -34.50 30.08
C PRO A 305 -16.10 -35.72 30.12
N GLY A 306 -15.49 -36.91 30.17
CA GLY A 306 -16.24 -38.14 30.38
C GLY A 306 -16.92 -38.09 31.75
N PRO A 307 -18.04 -38.81 31.93
CA PRO A 307 -18.62 -38.93 33.25
C PRO A 307 -17.63 -39.67 34.14
N ASP A 308 -17.28 -39.06 35.28
CA ASP A 308 -16.64 -39.78 36.37
C ASP A 308 -17.55 -40.95 36.76
N LEU A 309 -16.97 -42.15 36.70
CA LEU A 309 -17.53 -43.34 37.29
C LEU A 309 -16.93 -43.46 38.70
N GLN A 310 -17.84 -43.62 39.66
CA GLN A 310 -17.70 -43.86 41.11
C GLN A 310 -17.75 -42.61 41.99
#